data_AF-A0A9P8C6I2-F1
#
_entry.id   AF-A0A9P8C6I2-F1
#
_cell.length_a   1.000
_cell.length_b   1.000
_cell.length_c   1.000
_cell.angle_alpha   90.00
_cell.angle_beta   90.00
_cell.angle_gamma   90.00
#
_symmetry.space_group_name_H-M   'P 1'
#
loop_
_entity.id
_entity.type
_entity.pdbx_description
1 polymer ?
#
loop_
_entity_poly.entity_id
_entity_poly.type
_entity_poly.pdbx_seq_one_letter_code
_entity_poly.pdbx_strand_id
1 'polypeptide(L)'
;MQIIFESRYRSSIIPLILHFGSVLGYSWPIVIYTSAESKFQFSTSSALGRYLKRGSVQDVAPAEHILIFQSDSMLCANAARSVEDYFEYDFVGAPIGLEKPKGYSGGLSLRKRSSALRVIEDWDWQDSKNKDDRFEDQWFYNRFKELQEDEARQGIDPEAEGAINLPTAEVARTFSVENIDYPSPLGVHQVHRWPKDKMAPLEEWCPEYKLCNEDQVKAVPEG
;
A
#
# COMPACT_ATOMS: atom_id res chain seq x y z
N MET A 1 9.49 2.53 -6.69
CA MET A 1 9.10 3.74 -5.94
C MET A 1 8.37 3.39 -4.65
N GLN A 2 8.80 3.89 -3.48
CA GLN A 2 8.22 3.55 -2.18
C GLN A 2 7.66 4.83 -1.53
N ILE A 3 6.37 4.87 -1.24
CA ILE A 3 5.81 5.93 -0.39
C ILE A 3 5.65 5.33 1.01
N ILE A 4 6.59 5.66 1.90
CA ILE A 4 6.41 5.41 3.34
C ILE A 4 5.47 6.49 3.85
N PHE A 5 4.23 6.10 4.17
CA PHE A 5 3.31 6.95 4.89
C PHE A 5 3.25 6.47 6.35
N GLU A 6 4.17 6.95 7.17
CA GLU A 6 4.14 6.73 8.62
C GLU A 6 3.79 8.05 9.32
N SER A 7 2.55 8.17 9.79
CA SER A 7 2.05 9.36 10.47
C SER A 7 2.35 9.37 11.98
N ARG A 8 2.92 8.29 12.52
CA ARG A 8 3.26 8.13 13.95
C ARG A 8 4.75 7.85 14.13
N TYR A 9 5.42 8.65 14.97
CA TYR A 9 6.84 8.46 15.28
C TYR A 9 7.10 7.09 15.98
N ARG A 10 8.00 6.27 15.42
CA ARG A 10 8.51 5.03 16.04
C ARG A 10 10.04 5.02 16.08
N SER A 11 10.63 4.49 17.15
CA SER A 11 12.10 4.35 17.30
C SER A 11 12.72 3.35 16.32
N SER A 12 11.95 2.39 15.81
CA SER A 12 12.37 1.37 14.84
C SER A 12 12.27 1.81 13.37
N ILE A 13 11.84 3.04 13.09
CA ILE A 13 11.57 3.51 11.73
C ILE A 13 12.82 3.48 10.83
N ILE A 14 14.01 3.74 11.40
CA ILE A 14 15.27 3.72 10.65
C ILE A 14 15.66 2.28 10.24
N PRO A 15 15.72 1.29 11.14
CA PRO A 15 15.90 -0.11 10.77
C PRO A 15 14.88 -0.63 9.74
N LEU A 16 13.61 -0.23 9.86
CA LEU A 16 12.54 -0.57 8.91
C LEU A 16 12.86 -0.05 7.50
N ILE A 17 13.17 1.24 7.37
CA ILE A 17 13.52 1.86 6.09
C ILE A 17 14.74 1.18 5.46
N LEU A 18 15.75 0.84 6.27
CA LEU A 18 16.96 0.16 5.80
C LEU A 18 16.68 -1.27 5.33
N HIS A 19 15.79 -2.00 6.03
CA HIS A 19 15.39 -3.34 5.64
C HIS A 19 14.63 -3.35 4.32
N PHE A 20 13.58 -2.52 4.19
CA PHE A 20 12.84 -2.36 2.94
C PHE A 20 13.75 -1.89 1.80
N GLY A 21 14.68 -0.97 2.08
CA GLY A 21 15.71 -0.55 1.13
C GLY A 21 16.67 -1.67 0.70
N SER A 22 16.99 -2.62 1.60
CA SER A 22 17.86 -3.76 1.27
C SER A 22 17.16 -4.87 0.47
N VAL A 23 15.87 -5.08 0.72
CA VAL A 23 15.04 -6.07 -0.01
C VAL A 23 14.72 -5.54 -1.41
N LEU A 24 14.46 -4.23 -1.55
CA LEU A 24 14.03 -3.61 -2.80
C LEU A 24 15.19 -3.02 -3.64
N GLY A 25 16.38 -2.84 -3.05
CA GLY A 25 17.58 -2.32 -3.70
C GLY A 25 17.69 -0.78 -3.74
N TYR A 26 18.82 -0.25 -4.23
CA TYR A 26 19.20 1.18 -4.17
C TYR A 26 18.34 2.16 -5.01
N SER A 27 17.30 1.71 -5.72
CA SER A 27 16.55 2.49 -6.70
C SER A 27 15.24 3.15 -6.21
N TRP A 28 15.03 3.35 -4.89
CA TRP A 28 13.67 3.62 -4.35
C TRP A 28 13.55 4.84 -3.40
N PRO A 29 12.99 5.99 -3.87
CA PRO A 29 12.66 7.18 -3.05
C PRO A 29 11.14 7.42 -2.79
N ILE A 30 10.81 8.41 -1.91
CA ILE A 30 9.46 8.87 -1.42
C ILE A 30 8.88 10.01 -2.26
N VAL A 31 7.56 9.99 -2.57
CA VAL A 31 6.98 10.73 -3.71
C VAL A 31 5.48 11.10 -3.58
N ILE A 32 4.98 12.17 -4.25
CA ILE A 32 3.55 12.62 -4.30
C ILE A 32 3.00 12.62 -5.75
N TYR A 33 1.68 12.38 -5.89
CA TYR A 33 0.93 12.09 -7.13
C TYR A 33 0.42 13.33 -7.89
N THR A 34 0.62 13.39 -9.21
CA THR A 34 -0.15 14.25 -10.13
C THR A 34 -0.04 13.80 -11.60
N SER A 35 -0.93 14.26 -12.48
CA SER A 35 -0.97 13.93 -13.91
C SER A 35 0.17 14.58 -14.71
N ALA A 36 0.54 13.97 -15.84
CA ALA A 36 1.67 14.39 -16.68
C ALA A 36 1.51 15.83 -17.24
N GLU A 37 0.29 16.28 -17.45
CA GLU A 37 -0.05 17.64 -17.90
C GLU A 37 0.16 18.68 -16.79
N SER A 38 0.11 18.27 -15.53
CA SER A 38 0.19 19.17 -14.37
C SER A 38 1.62 19.46 -13.90
N LYS A 39 2.62 18.65 -14.31
CA LYS A 39 4.07 18.88 -14.04
C LYS A 39 4.51 20.32 -14.34
N PHE A 40 4.02 20.89 -15.43
CA PHE A 40 4.38 22.24 -15.86
C PHE A 40 3.72 23.35 -15.00
N GLN A 41 2.54 23.10 -14.45
CA GLN A 41 1.85 24.04 -13.55
C GLN A 41 2.43 24.01 -12.12
N PHE A 42 2.88 22.85 -11.64
CA PHE A 42 3.52 22.73 -10.33
C PHE A 42 4.92 23.35 -10.26
N SER A 43 5.69 23.25 -11.35
CA SER A 43 7.04 23.82 -11.44
C SER A 43 7.08 25.35 -11.55
N THR A 44 5.97 25.98 -11.94
CA THR A 44 5.84 27.44 -12.08
C THR A 44 5.30 28.13 -10.82
N SER A 45 4.88 27.36 -9.81
CA SER A 45 4.47 27.87 -8.50
C SER A 45 5.67 28.21 -7.61
N SER A 46 5.83 29.48 -7.25
CA SER A 46 6.91 29.96 -6.36
C SER A 46 6.80 29.45 -4.91
N ALA A 47 5.57 29.14 -4.48
CA ALA A 47 5.31 28.51 -3.18
C ALA A 47 5.77 27.05 -3.20
N LEU A 48 5.44 26.29 -4.24
CA LEU A 48 5.74 24.86 -4.33
C LEU A 48 7.19 24.57 -4.76
N GLY A 49 7.78 25.43 -5.59
CA GLY A 49 9.17 25.31 -6.06
C GLY A 49 10.21 25.27 -4.93
N ARG A 50 9.92 25.84 -3.76
CA ARG A 50 10.78 25.75 -2.56
C ARG A 50 10.74 24.37 -1.91
N TYR A 51 9.58 23.71 -1.93
CA TYR A 51 9.42 22.36 -1.37
C TYR A 51 10.02 21.30 -2.32
N LEU A 52 9.88 21.50 -3.63
CA LEU A 52 10.56 20.69 -4.66
C LEU A 52 12.09 20.81 -4.58
N LYS A 53 12.65 22.03 -4.48
CA LYS A 53 14.10 22.27 -4.34
C LYS A 53 14.70 21.73 -3.03
N ARG A 54 13.90 21.64 -1.97
CA ARG A 54 14.32 21.11 -0.66
C ARG A 54 14.21 19.58 -0.57
N GLY A 55 13.70 18.92 -1.62
CA GLY A 55 13.48 17.48 -1.65
C GLY A 55 12.30 17.00 -0.80
N SER A 56 11.41 17.91 -0.38
CA SER A 56 10.23 17.59 0.43
C SER A 56 9.03 17.13 -0.41
N VAL A 57 9.12 17.23 -1.73
CA VAL A 57 8.14 16.77 -2.73
C VAL A 57 8.91 16.22 -3.94
N GLN A 58 8.55 15.04 -4.43
CA GLN A 58 9.09 14.43 -5.65
C GLN A 58 7.94 13.94 -6.54
N ASP A 59 8.23 13.74 -7.84
CA ASP A 59 7.32 13.22 -8.84
C ASP A 59 7.58 11.73 -9.12
N VAL A 60 6.50 10.95 -9.17
CA VAL A 60 6.50 9.49 -9.29
C VAL A 60 6.66 9.01 -10.72
N ALA A 61 6.40 9.87 -11.70
CA ALA A 61 6.52 9.51 -13.08
C ALA A 61 7.98 9.19 -13.45
N PRO A 62 8.24 8.07 -14.14
CA PRO A 62 7.28 7.27 -14.91
C PRO A 62 6.79 5.95 -14.24
N ALA A 63 7.01 5.75 -12.94
CA ALA A 63 6.70 4.45 -12.33
C ALA A 63 5.19 4.22 -12.18
N GLU A 64 4.75 3.02 -12.57
CA GLU A 64 3.34 2.68 -12.72
C GLU A 64 2.77 1.92 -11.54
N HIS A 65 3.60 1.15 -10.84
CA HIS A 65 3.23 0.38 -9.66
C HIS A 65 3.82 1.02 -8.41
N ILE A 66 2.95 1.29 -7.43
CA ILE A 66 3.30 2.00 -6.21
C ILE A 66 2.99 1.13 -5.01
N LEU A 67 4.06 0.72 -4.32
CA LEU A 67 3.97 -0.01 -3.07
C LEU A 67 3.92 0.99 -1.91
N ILE A 68 2.87 0.90 -1.10
CA ILE A 68 2.61 1.70 0.09
C ILE A 68 2.66 0.77 1.31
N PHE A 69 3.38 1.17 2.35
CA PHE A 69 3.44 0.43 3.60
C PHE A 69 3.55 1.34 4.82
N GLN A 70 2.97 0.89 5.93
CA GLN A 70 3.07 1.48 7.27
C GLN A 70 4.16 0.78 8.09
N SER A 71 4.63 1.38 9.20
CA SER A 71 5.70 0.80 10.02
C SER A 71 5.33 -0.52 10.71
N ASP A 72 4.04 -0.82 10.81
CA ASP A 72 3.50 -2.08 11.32
C ASP A 72 3.22 -3.10 10.20
N SER A 73 3.80 -2.91 9.02
CA SER A 73 3.76 -3.84 7.88
C SER A 73 5.14 -4.34 7.48
N MET A 74 5.20 -5.59 7.01
CA MET A 74 6.43 -6.24 6.57
C MET A 74 6.23 -7.07 5.31
N LEU A 75 7.23 -7.07 4.42
CA LEU A 75 7.37 -8.06 3.35
C LEU A 75 8.28 -9.17 3.84
N CYS A 76 7.95 -10.41 3.49
CA CYS A 76 8.61 -11.58 4.05
C CYS A 76 9.56 -12.19 3.00
N ALA A 77 10.85 -12.29 3.32
CA ALA A 77 11.86 -12.69 2.34
C ALA A 77 11.74 -14.14 1.87
N ASN A 78 11.10 -15.00 2.67
CA ASN A 78 10.85 -16.41 2.33
C ASN A 78 9.48 -16.64 1.66
N ALA A 79 8.77 -15.57 1.27
CA ALA A 79 7.54 -15.72 0.52
C ALA A 79 7.82 -16.34 -0.86
N ALA A 80 6.94 -17.25 -1.31
CA ALA A 80 7.06 -17.90 -2.61
C ALA A 80 6.71 -16.98 -3.80
N ARG A 81 6.19 -15.78 -3.51
CA ARG A 81 5.69 -14.79 -4.47
C ARG A 81 6.54 -13.54 -4.40
N SER A 82 6.49 -12.72 -5.44
CA SER A 82 7.07 -11.38 -5.46
C SER A 82 6.00 -10.31 -5.63
N VAL A 83 6.36 -9.03 -5.44
CA VAL A 83 5.42 -7.91 -5.60
C VAL A 83 4.94 -7.81 -7.06
N GLU A 84 5.81 -8.15 -8.00
CA GLU A 84 5.57 -8.16 -9.44
C GLU A 84 4.46 -9.12 -9.86
N ASP A 85 4.22 -10.20 -9.10
CA ASP A 85 3.11 -11.14 -9.33
C ASP A 85 1.73 -10.49 -9.22
N TYR A 86 1.65 -9.25 -8.72
CA TYR A 86 0.41 -8.49 -8.53
C TYR A 86 0.29 -7.28 -9.45
N PHE A 87 1.21 -7.12 -10.41
CA PHE A 87 1.23 -5.95 -11.32
C PHE A 87 0.05 -5.91 -12.30
N GLU A 88 -0.66 -7.03 -12.48
CA GLU A 88 -1.90 -7.10 -13.25
C GLU A 88 -3.08 -6.38 -12.55
N TYR A 89 -2.98 -6.13 -11.24
CA TYR A 89 -4.05 -5.51 -10.46
C TYR A 89 -3.83 -4.01 -10.24
N ASP A 90 -4.93 -3.27 -10.31
CA ASP A 90 -4.95 -1.82 -10.12
C ASP A 90 -4.87 -1.41 -8.65
N PHE A 91 -5.39 -2.27 -7.76
CA PHE A 91 -5.28 -2.10 -6.33
C PHE A 91 -5.35 -3.46 -5.62
N VAL A 92 -4.36 -3.75 -4.78
CA VAL A 92 -4.37 -4.88 -3.86
C VAL A 92 -3.84 -4.47 -2.49
N GLY A 93 -4.45 -4.99 -1.44
CA GLY A 93 -3.98 -4.87 -0.06
C GLY A 93 -4.55 -6.01 0.79
N ALA A 94 -4.31 -5.99 2.09
CA ALA A 94 -4.85 -7.03 2.96
C ALA A 94 -6.38 -7.00 2.97
N PRO A 95 -7.09 -8.10 2.64
CA PRO A 95 -8.55 -8.07 2.56
C PRO A 95 -9.22 -7.84 3.92
N ILE A 96 -10.35 -7.13 3.90
CA ILE A 96 -11.21 -6.90 5.06
C ILE A 96 -12.49 -7.74 4.88
N GLY A 97 -12.53 -8.90 5.52
CA GLY A 97 -13.63 -9.87 5.41
C GLY A 97 -13.52 -10.79 4.19
N LEU A 98 -13.57 -12.11 4.42
CA LEU A 98 -13.45 -13.12 3.36
C LEU A 98 -14.76 -13.33 2.59
N GLU A 99 -15.87 -13.58 3.28
CA GLU A 99 -17.15 -13.94 2.65
C GLU A 99 -17.86 -12.74 2.02
N LYS A 100 -17.62 -11.54 2.56
CA LYS A 100 -18.16 -10.26 2.06
C LYS A 100 -17.02 -9.27 2.07
N PRO A 101 -16.24 -9.18 0.97
CA PRO A 101 -15.12 -8.25 0.88
C PRO A 101 -15.61 -6.81 1.09
N LYS A 102 -15.10 -6.17 2.15
CA LYS A 102 -15.40 -4.78 2.50
C LYS A 102 -14.30 -3.81 2.06
N GLY A 103 -13.33 -4.30 1.30
CA GLY A 103 -12.19 -3.54 0.83
C GLY A 103 -10.87 -4.11 1.28
N TYR A 104 -9.82 -3.31 1.07
CA TYR A 104 -8.46 -3.63 1.44
C TYR A 104 -7.96 -2.67 2.51
N SER A 105 -7.10 -3.17 3.39
CA SER A 105 -6.33 -2.36 4.34
C SER A 105 -5.21 -1.65 3.58
N GLY A 106 -5.07 -0.35 3.80
CA GLY A 106 -4.05 0.49 3.15
C GLY A 106 -2.65 0.31 3.71
N GLY A 107 -2.51 -0.34 4.86
CA GLY A 107 -1.25 -0.41 5.61
C GLY A 107 -0.14 -1.23 4.95
N LEU A 108 -0.49 -2.13 4.04
CA LEU A 108 0.41 -2.71 3.04
C LEU A 108 -0.40 -2.91 1.77
N SER A 109 -0.15 -2.09 0.76
CA SER A 109 -0.90 -2.10 -0.48
C SER A 109 -0.05 -1.78 -1.71
N LEU A 110 -0.43 -2.36 -2.84
CA LEU A 110 0.09 -2.04 -4.16
C LEU A 110 -1.02 -1.36 -4.96
N ARG A 111 -0.68 -0.23 -5.59
CA ARG A 111 -1.63 0.57 -6.38
C ARG A 111 -1.03 0.93 -7.72
N LYS A 112 -1.83 0.85 -8.77
CA LYS A 112 -1.49 1.33 -10.10
C LYS A 112 -1.72 2.83 -10.16
N ARG A 113 -0.66 3.55 -10.53
CA ARG A 113 -0.63 5.02 -10.52
C ARG A 113 -1.67 5.62 -11.45
N SER A 114 -1.74 5.17 -12.71
CA SER A 114 -2.70 5.73 -13.68
C SER A 114 -4.14 5.60 -13.20
N SER A 115 -4.50 4.45 -12.64
CA SER A 115 -5.85 4.19 -12.17
C SER A 115 -6.18 4.92 -10.87
N ALA A 116 -5.23 5.06 -9.95
CA ALA A 116 -5.40 5.93 -8.79
C ALA A 116 -5.54 7.41 -9.19
N LEU A 117 -4.84 7.86 -10.24
CA LEU A 117 -5.00 9.20 -10.80
C LEU A 117 -6.40 9.41 -11.39
N ARG A 118 -6.91 8.44 -12.18
CA ARG A 118 -8.30 8.46 -12.69
C ARG A 118 -9.31 8.66 -11.55
N VAL A 119 -9.15 7.93 -10.44
CA VAL A 119 -10.03 8.08 -9.28
C VAL A 119 -10.01 9.49 -8.70
N ILE A 120 -8.85 10.11 -8.52
CA ILE A 120 -8.79 11.47 -7.92
C ILE A 120 -9.12 12.59 -8.92
N GLU A 121 -9.13 12.29 -10.23
CA GLU A 121 -9.61 13.19 -11.28
C GLU A 121 -11.14 13.24 -11.30
N ASP A 122 -11.79 12.08 -11.14
CA ASP A 122 -13.24 11.94 -11.16
C ASP A 122 -13.91 12.24 -9.81
N TRP A 123 -13.19 12.05 -8.69
CA TRP A 123 -13.72 12.26 -7.34
C TRP A 123 -12.76 13.00 -6.41
N ASP A 124 -13.31 13.94 -5.64
CA ASP A 124 -12.63 14.53 -4.48
C ASP A 124 -12.92 13.73 -3.21
N TRP A 125 -11.89 13.33 -2.46
CA TRP A 125 -12.06 12.52 -1.24
C TRP A 125 -12.81 13.28 -0.13
N GLN A 126 -12.55 14.57 0.06
CA GLN A 126 -13.20 15.34 1.13
C GLN A 126 -14.70 15.48 0.90
N ASP A 127 -15.08 15.65 -0.36
CA ASP A 127 -16.47 15.87 -0.75
C ASP A 127 -17.26 14.57 -0.92
N SER A 128 -16.61 13.48 -1.33
CA SER A 128 -17.29 12.21 -1.68
C SER A 128 -17.21 11.11 -0.63
N LYS A 129 -16.39 11.28 0.43
CA LYS A 129 -16.37 10.32 1.53
C LYS A 129 -17.69 10.33 2.31
N ASN A 130 -18.09 9.16 2.78
CA ASN A 130 -19.25 8.96 3.60
C ASN A 130 -18.89 8.11 4.84
N LYS A 131 -19.91 7.73 5.60
CA LYS A 131 -19.74 6.94 6.83
C LYS A 131 -19.17 5.53 6.59
N ASP A 132 -19.44 4.98 5.40
CA ASP A 132 -19.14 3.60 5.02
C ASP A 132 -17.74 3.47 4.37
N ASP A 133 -17.11 4.59 4.01
CA ASP A 133 -15.76 4.65 3.41
C ASP A 133 -14.91 5.81 3.95
N ARG A 134 -15.07 6.12 5.23
CA ARG A 134 -14.36 7.20 5.94
C ARG A 134 -12.82 7.11 5.89
N PHE A 135 -12.28 5.92 5.64
CA PHE A 135 -10.84 5.66 5.57
C PHE A 135 -10.40 5.67 4.11
N GLU A 136 -9.22 6.23 3.86
CA GLU A 136 -8.68 6.44 2.50
C GLU A 136 -8.63 5.16 1.67
N ASP A 137 -8.22 4.06 2.28
CA ASP A 137 -8.09 2.75 1.65
C ASP A 137 -9.44 2.17 1.20
N GLN A 138 -10.46 2.30 2.06
CA GLN A 138 -11.84 1.93 1.76
C GLN A 138 -12.45 2.84 0.71
N TRP A 139 -12.16 4.14 0.77
CA TRP A 139 -12.64 5.10 -0.23
C TRP A 139 -12.08 4.79 -1.62
N PHE A 140 -10.76 4.59 -1.73
CA PHE A 140 -10.15 4.18 -2.99
C PHE A 140 -10.73 2.85 -3.48
N TYR A 141 -10.80 1.84 -2.61
CA TYR A 141 -11.37 0.54 -2.97
C TYR A 141 -12.77 0.69 -3.58
N ASN A 142 -13.64 1.49 -2.96
CA ASN A 142 -14.99 1.71 -3.46
C ASN A 142 -15.01 2.44 -4.80
N ARG A 143 -14.17 3.47 -4.99
CA ARG A 143 -14.08 4.18 -6.29
C ARG A 143 -13.52 3.28 -7.40
N PHE A 144 -12.52 2.46 -7.11
CA PHE A 144 -12.05 1.43 -8.06
C PHE A 144 -13.18 0.45 -8.42
N LYS A 145 -13.94 0.02 -7.42
CA LYS A 145 -15.05 -0.89 -7.64
C LYS A 145 -16.17 -0.26 -8.48
N GLU A 146 -16.51 1.00 -8.23
CA GLU A 146 -17.48 1.77 -9.03
C GLU A 146 -17.03 1.87 -10.49
N LEU A 147 -15.75 2.21 -10.75
CA LEU A 147 -15.17 2.22 -12.10
C LEU A 147 -15.24 0.83 -12.77
N GLN A 148 -14.87 -0.23 -12.05
CA GLN A 148 -14.92 -1.59 -12.57
C GLN A 148 -16.36 -2.04 -12.90
N GLU A 149 -17.35 -1.68 -12.07
CA GLU A 149 -18.77 -1.95 -12.32
C GLU A 149 -19.28 -1.18 -13.54
N ASP A 150 -18.84 0.07 -13.74
CA ASP A 150 -19.18 0.90 -14.90
C ASP A 150 -18.59 0.35 -16.20
N GLU A 151 -17.35 -0.10 -16.17
CA GLU A 151 -16.65 -0.77 -17.28
C GLU A 151 -17.32 -2.12 -17.61
N ALA A 152 -17.68 -2.90 -16.60
CA ALA A 152 -18.40 -4.16 -16.79
C ALA A 152 -19.79 -3.95 -17.43
N ARG A 153 -20.52 -2.88 -17.07
CA ARG A 153 -21.79 -2.51 -17.72
C ARG A 153 -21.63 -2.16 -19.19
N GLN A 154 -20.43 -1.73 -19.59
CA GLN A 154 -20.06 -1.46 -20.98
C GLN A 154 -19.51 -2.70 -21.70
N GLY A 155 -19.41 -3.85 -21.01
CA GLY A 155 -18.87 -5.09 -21.54
C GLY A 155 -17.34 -5.10 -21.66
N ILE A 156 -16.64 -4.24 -20.91
CA ILE A 156 -15.18 -4.23 -20.85
C ILE A 156 -14.73 -5.31 -19.87
N ASP A 157 -13.82 -6.17 -20.33
CA ASP A 157 -13.21 -7.21 -19.51
C ASP A 157 -12.22 -6.58 -18.50
N PRO A 158 -12.23 -6.93 -17.21
CA PRO A 158 -11.23 -6.46 -16.24
C PRO A 158 -9.78 -6.74 -16.65
N GLU A 159 -9.51 -7.77 -17.46
CA GLU A 159 -8.17 -8.08 -17.98
C GLU A 159 -7.80 -7.24 -19.22
N ALA A 160 -8.72 -6.43 -19.74
CA ALA A 160 -8.46 -5.56 -20.88
C ALA A 160 -7.48 -4.42 -20.52
N GLU A 161 -6.67 -4.02 -21.50
CA GLU A 161 -5.70 -2.95 -21.30
C GLU A 161 -6.41 -1.64 -20.90
N GLY A 162 -6.05 -1.12 -19.73
CA GLY A 162 -6.59 0.12 -19.18
C GLY A 162 -7.88 -0.03 -18.37
N ALA A 163 -8.49 -1.22 -18.32
CA ALA A 163 -9.60 -1.52 -17.43
C ALA A 163 -9.13 -1.62 -15.97
N ILE A 164 -10.07 -1.44 -15.04
CA ILE A 164 -9.82 -1.66 -13.61
C ILE A 164 -9.90 -3.15 -13.31
N ASN A 165 -8.76 -3.71 -12.88
CA ASN A 165 -8.63 -5.07 -12.42
C ASN A 165 -8.43 -5.13 -10.90
N LEU A 166 -9.43 -5.62 -10.18
CA LEU A 166 -9.36 -5.88 -8.74
C LEU A 166 -9.27 -7.38 -8.46
N PRO A 167 -8.34 -7.84 -7.61
CA PRO A 167 -8.23 -9.24 -7.29
C PRO A 167 -9.39 -9.70 -6.39
N THR A 168 -9.72 -10.98 -6.47
CA THR A 168 -10.61 -11.59 -5.47
C THR A 168 -9.97 -11.55 -4.07
N ALA A 169 -10.76 -11.64 -3.01
CA ALA A 169 -10.22 -11.73 -1.64
C ALA A 169 -9.29 -12.93 -1.45
N GLU A 170 -9.51 -14.02 -2.19
CA GLU A 170 -8.67 -15.22 -2.23
C GLU A 170 -7.28 -14.95 -2.81
N VAL A 171 -7.19 -14.10 -3.83
CA VAL A 171 -5.91 -13.64 -4.38
C VAL A 171 -5.29 -12.58 -3.45
N ALA A 172 -6.08 -11.62 -2.97
CA ALA A 172 -5.60 -10.53 -2.11
C ALA A 172 -4.95 -11.03 -0.81
N ARG A 173 -5.50 -12.09 -0.18
CA ARG A 173 -4.89 -12.69 1.02
C ARG A 173 -3.53 -13.35 0.77
N THR A 174 -3.18 -13.62 -0.50
CA THR A 174 -1.84 -14.10 -0.85
C THR A 174 -0.83 -12.95 -0.89
N PHE A 175 -1.28 -11.72 -1.17
CA PHE A 175 -0.44 -10.52 -1.17
C PHE A 175 -0.12 -10.07 0.25
N SER A 176 -1.15 -9.85 1.06
CA SER A 176 -0.98 -9.41 2.43
C SER A 176 -2.13 -9.87 3.30
N VAL A 177 -1.87 -10.05 4.59
CA VAL A 177 -2.91 -10.34 5.57
C VAL A 177 -2.79 -9.48 6.81
N GLU A 178 -3.93 -9.26 7.48
CA GLU A 178 -4.03 -8.58 8.76
C GLU A 178 -4.75 -9.46 9.81
N ASN A 179 -5.97 -9.89 9.55
CA ASN A 179 -6.70 -10.79 10.45
C ASN A 179 -7.21 -12.06 9.75
N ILE A 180 -7.06 -12.12 8.43
CA ILE A 180 -7.42 -13.24 7.57
C ILE A 180 -6.26 -14.23 7.54
N ASP A 181 -6.56 -15.51 7.69
CA ASP A 181 -5.52 -16.54 7.67
C ASP A 181 -5.05 -16.84 6.24
N TYR A 182 -3.73 -16.89 6.07
CA TYR A 182 -3.08 -17.47 4.90
C TYR A 182 -1.70 -18.00 5.33
N PRO A 183 -1.28 -19.22 4.92
CA PRO A 183 -0.07 -19.85 5.47
C PRO A 183 1.23 -19.08 5.23
N SER A 184 1.37 -18.44 4.07
CA SER A 184 2.62 -17.77 3.65
C SER A 184 2.34 -16.62 2.67
N PRO A 185 1.70 -15.52 3.13
CA PRO A 185 1.43 -14.36 2.28
C PRO A 185 2.74 -13.64 1.93
N LEU A 186 2.74 -12.83 0.88
CA LEU A 186 3.92 -12.02 0.53
C LEU A 186 4.26 -11.01 1.64
N GLY A 187 3.26 -10.48 2.34
CA GLY A 187 3.46 -9.58 3.45
C GLY A 187 2.41 -9.68 4.55
N VAL A 188 2.66 -8.95 5.63
CA VAL A 188 1.86 -8.97 6.85
C VAL A 188 1.65 -7.55 7.36
N HIS A 189 0.49 -7.30 7.98
CA HIS A 189 0.12 -6.00 8.55
C HIS A 189 -0.44 -6.17 9.97
N GLN A 190 -0.10 -5.24 10.86
CA GLN A 190 -0.54 -5.21 12.26
C GLN A 190 -0.32 -6.53 13.01
N VAL A 191 0.84 -7.16 12.81
CA VAL A 191 1.18 -8.46 13.40
C VAL A 191 1.05 -8.47 14.93
N HIS A 192 1.25 -7.32 15.58
CA HIS A 192 1.04 -7.12 17.02
C HIS A 192 -0.41 -7.41 17.50
N ARG A 193 -1.41 -7.43 16.60
CA ARG A 193 -2.81 -7.72 16.91
C ARG A 193 -3.19 -9.18 16.67
N TRP A 194 -2.27 -9.98 16.13
CA TRP A 194 -2.59 -11.35 15.74
C TRP A 194 -2.67 -12.27 16.95
N PRO A 195 -3.52 -13.32 16.90
CA PRO A 195 -3.52 -14.37 17.91
C PRO A 195 -2.14 -15.05 18.03
N LYS A 196 -1.71 -15.35 19.26
CA LYS A 196 -0.36 -15.91 19.54
C LYS A 196 -0.09 -17.24 18.84
N ASP A 197 -1.13 -18.05 18.62
CA ASP A 197 -1.07 -19.32 17.89
C ASP A 197 -0.71 -19.14 16.41
N LYS A 198 -1.02 -17.98 15.82
CA LYS A 198 -0.62 -17.64 14.45
C LYS A 198 0.80 -17.09 14.34
N MET A 199 1.43 -16.76 15.47
CA MET A 199 2.77 -16.19 15.52
C MET A 199 3.87 -17.25 15.37
N ALA A 200 3.61 -18.50 15.79
CA ALA A 200 4.62 -19.55 15.72
C ALA A 200 5.03 -19.91 14.28
N PRO A 201 4.10 -20.07 13.31
CA PRO A 201 4.48 -20.24 11.91
C PRO A 201 5.23 -19.04 11.34
N LEU A 202 4.83 -17.81 11.72
CA LEU A 202 5.48 -16.56 11.27
C LEU A 202 6.98 -16.51 11.59
N GLU A 203 7.43 -17.09 12.71
CA GLU A 203 8.85 -17.09 13.07
C GLU A 203 9.71 -17.87 12.08
N GLU A 204 9.15 -18.87 11.40
CA GLU A 204 9.87 -19.70 10.42
C GLU A 204 9.92 -19.04 9.04
N TRP A 205 8.80 -18.43 8.61
CA TRP A 205 8.67 -17.96 7.22
C TRP A 205 8.80 -16.43 7.07
N CYS A 206 8.56 -15.64 8.12
CA CYS A 206 8.67 -14.18 8.09
C CYS A 206 9.32 -13.61 9.36
N PRO A 207 10.52 -14.05 9.77
CA PRO A 207 11.15 -13.56 11.00
C PRO A 207 11.29 -12.03 11.09
N GLU A 208 11.24 -11.34 9.95
CA GLU A 208 11.27 -9.89 9.79
C GLU A 208 10.10 -9.18 10.47
N TYR A 209 8.96 -9.85 10.72
CA TYR A 209 7.81 -9.24 11.41
C TYR A 209 8.21 -8.63 12.77
N LYS A 210 9.27 -9.14 13.39
CA LYS A 210 9.82 -8.66 14.67
C LYS A 210 10.32 -7.21 14.59
N LEU A 211 10.65 -6.71 13.40
CA LEU A 211 11.02 -5.31 13.15
C LEU A 211 9.82 -4.36 13.23
N CYS A 212 8.62 -4.88 13.01
CA CYS A 212 7.34 -4.15 13.06
C CYS A 212 6.61 -4.28 14.40
N ASN A 213 7.04 -5.19 15.27
CA ASN A 213 6.39 -5.44 16.56
C ASN A 213 6.86 -4.44 17.63
N GLU A 214 5.91 -3.94 18.44
CA GLU A 214 6.13 -2.82 19.39
C GLU A 214 7.01 -3.20 20.61
N ASP A 215 7.23 -4.50 20.85
CA ASP A 215 7.89 -5.02 22.06
C ASP A 215 9.40 -4.70 22.15
N GLN A 216 10.02 -4.15 21.11
CA GLN A 216 11.47 -3.85 21.08
C GLN A 216 11.87 -2.58 21.87
N VAL A 217 10.93 -1.86 22.51
CA VAL A 217 11.23 -0.57 23.20
C VAL A 217 11.54 -0.73 24.70
N LYS A 218 11.57 -1.94 25.27
CA LYS A 218 11.98 -2.14 26.68
C LYS A 218 13.39 -2.71 26.81
N ALA A 219 14.42 -1.90 26.54
CA ALA A 219 15.75 -2.08 27.15
C ALA A 219 16.68 -0.88 26.86
N VAL A 220 16.54 0.20 27.62
CA VAL A 220 17.72 0.96 28.04
C VAL A 220 17.60 1.07 29.56
N PRO A 221 18.44 0.37 30.34
CA PRO A 221 18.54 0.67 31.77
C PRO A 221 19.15 2.07 31.87
N GLU A 222 18.42 2.99 32.50
CA GLU A 222 19.00 4.24 32.96
C GLU A 222 20.12 3.89 33.95
N GLY A 223 21.36 4.20 33.56
CA GLY A 223 22.54 4.16 34.41
C GLY A 223 22.80 5.52 35.03
#